data_AF-A0A4S8QEZ2-F1
#
_entry.id   AF-A0A4S8QEZ2-F1
#
_cell.length_a   1.000
_cell.length_b   1.000
_cell.length_c   1.000
_cell.angle_alpha   90.00
_cell.angle_beta   90.00
_cell.angle_gamma   90.00
#
_symmetry.space_group_name_H-M   'P 1'
#
loop_
_entity.id
_entity.type
_entity.pdbx_description
1 polymer ?
#
loop_
_entity_poly.entity_id
_entity_poly.type
_entity_poly.pdbx_seq_one_letter_code
_entity_poly.pdbx_strand_id
1 'polypeptide(L)'
;MADLTHVDSSGAARMVDVSEKDVSKRVAVATGRLRTTPQVVTALRENSLAKGDALATARIAGIMAAKRTPDLVPLCHPIAISGVKVELEVTDDGVDIAAQVKTADRTGVEMEALTAVSVAGLTLVDMVKALDPAAQITDIQVVEKLGGKTGAWHRDEESAGHDDESSETASASGSRTDRSSKVTGEWQRAAPVRSNGRLGKPNVAGDALNDETVPNVDPSPPKTPSPPKAPKHSDPPEPDLSDTVIISRPKPNGEGPR
;
A
#
# COMPACT_ATOMS: atom_id res chain seq x y z
N MET A 1 6.82 -24.13 21.79
CA MET A 1 6.48 -22.72 21.60
C MET A 1 7.18 -22.27 20.34
N ALA A 2 6.49 -21.57 19.44
CA ALA A 2 7.17 -20.98 18.27
C ALA A 2 8.04 -19.81 18.77
N ASP A 3 9.34 -19.88 18.56
CA ASP A 3 10.26 -18.81 18.94
C ASP A 3 9.85 -17.50 18.24
N LEU A 4 9.71 -16.42 19.01
CA LEU A 4 9.39 -15.10 18.49
C LEU A 4 10.56 -14.63 17.60
N THR A 5 10.36 -14.59 16.29
CA THR A 5 11.46 -14.29 15.34
C THR A 5 11.95 -12.85 15.42
N HIS A 6 11.13 -11.92 15.92
CA HIS A 6 11.45 -10.49 15.99
C HIS A 6 12.08 -10.05 17.32
N VAL A 7 12.38 -10.98 18.20
CA VAL A 7 12.96 -10.70 19.51
C VAL A 7 14.29 -11.47 19.62
N ASP A 8 15.31 -10.86 20.21
CA ASP A 8 16.56 -11.55 20.52
C ASP A 8 16.50 -12.25 21.89
N SER A 9 17.59 -12.92 22.29
CA SER A 9 17.67 -13.63 23.57
C SER A 9 17.60 -12.71 24.80
N SER A 10 17.67 -11.39 24.62
CA SER A 10 17.54 -10.38 25.68
C SER A 10 16.16 -9.73 25.74
N GLY A 11 15.28 -10.02 24.78
CA GLY A 11 13.97 -9.36 24.68
C GLY A 11 13.96 -8.14 23.75
N ALA A 12 15.06 -7.81 23.09
CA ALA A 12 15.15 -6.63 22.22
C ALA A 12 14.61 -6.91 20.81
N ALA A 13 13.93 -5.91 20.24
CA ALA A 13 13.40 -5.97 18.89
C ALA A 13 14.54 -6.08 17.86
N ARG A 14 14.45 -7.05 16.95
CA ARG A 14 15.38 -7.21 15.84
C ARG A 14 14.68 -7.52 14.52
N MET A 15 15.23 -6.99 13.44
CA MET A 15 14.88 -7.41 12.10
C MET A 15 15.46 -8.81 11.85
N VAL A 16 14.64 -9.73 11.36
CA VAL A 16 15.04 -11.13 11.12
C VAL A 16 16.05 -11.17 9.97
N ASP A 17 17.20 -11.83 10.15
CA ASP A 17 18.09 -12.08 9.01
C ASP A 17 17.43 -13.08 8.04
N VAL A 18 17.39 -12.68 6.77
CA VAL A 18 16.81 -13.47 5.67
C VAL A 18 17.84 -13.81 4.60
N SER A 19 19.13 -13.48 4.79
CA SER A 19 20.22 -13.67 3.83
C SER A 19 20.30 -15.09 3.23
N GLU A 20 20.17 -16.10 4.08
CA GLU A 20 20.21 -17.53 3.74
C GLU A 20 18.90 -18.08 3.14
N LYS A 21 17.85 -17.26 2.99
CA LYS A 21 16.60 -17.67 2.34
C LYS A 21 16.67 -17.45 0.84
N ASP A 22 16.10 -18.38 0.08
CA ASP A 22 15.97 -18.24 -1.37
C ASP A 22 15.01 -17.13 -1.78
N VAL A 23 15.36 -16.45 -2.87
CA VAL A 23 14.48 -15.52 -3.56
C VAL A 23 13.37 -16.31 -4.26
N SER A 24 12.12 -15.92 -4.05
CA SER A 24 10.96 -16.53 -4.70
C SER A 24 9.89 -15.50 -5.03
N LYS A 25 9.04 -15.80 -6.02
CA LYS A 25 7.86 -14.97 -6.32
C LYS A 25 6.90 -15.02 -5.13
N ARG A 26 6.44 -13.85 -4.71
CA ARG A 26 5.55 -13.69 -3.57
C ARG A 26 4.44 -12.72 -3.90
N VAL A 27 3.25 -13.02 -3.42
CA VAL A 27 2.05 -12.21 -3.56
C VAL A 27 1.37 -12.13 -2.21
N ALA A 28 0.85 -10.96 -1.87
CA ALA A 28 -0.10 -10.82 -0.77
C ALA A 28 -1.30 -9.99 -1.24
N VAL A 29 -2.48 -10.37 -0.77
CA VAL A 29 -3.72 -9.60 -0.94
C VAL A 29 -4.25 -9.26 0.44
N ALA A 30 -4.52 -7.98 0.65
CA ALA A 30 -5.20 -7.48 1.84
C ALA A 30 -6.48 -6.76 1.45
N THR A 31 -7.46 -6.78 2.35
CA THR A 31 -8.73 -6.07 2.23
C THR A 31 -8.94 -5.14 3.41
N GLY A 32 -9.85 -4.18 3.26
CA GLY A 32 -10.39 -3.33 4.31
C GLY A 32 -11.65 -2.63 3.82
N ARG A 33 -12.37 -1.96 4.71
CA ARG A 33 -13.60 -1.26 4.38
C ARG A 33 -13.63 0.12 5.03
N LEU A 34 -14.05 1.13 4.28
CA LEU A 34 -14.56 2.37 4.86
C LEU A 34 -16.07 2.20 5.08
N ARG A 35 -16.56 2.37 6.30
CA ARG A 35 -17.99 2.46 6.62
C ARG A 35 -18.37 3.93 6.81
N THR A 36 -19.44 4.37 6.16
CA THR A 36 -19.85 5.77 6.17
C THR A 36 -21.34 5.92 5.88
N THR A 37 -21.84 7.14 5.88
CA THR A 37 -23.27 7.45 5.66
C THR A 37 -23.70 7.32 4.20
N PRO A 38 -25.00 7.08 3.93
CA PRO A 38 -25.55 7.10 2.56
C PRO A 38 -25.30 8.41 1.82
N GLN A 39 -25.25 9.54 2.53
CA GLN A 39 -24.93 10.84 1.95
C GLN A 39 -23.52 10.86 1.34
N VAL A 40 -22.54 10.31 2.06
CA VAL A 40 -21.16 10.18 1.55
C VAL A 40 -21.10 9.20 0.38
N VAL A 41 -21.79 8.06 0.47
CA VAL A 41 -21.87 7.07 -0.63
C VAL A 41 -22.39 7.72 -1.91
N THR A 42 -23.47 8.51 -1.83
CA THR A 42 -24.00 9.27 -2.98
C THR A 42 -22.94 10.23 -3.54
N ALA A 43 -22.30 11.02 -2.66
CA ALA A 43 -21.28 11.97 -3.09
C ALA A 43 -20.06 11.30 -3.76
N LEU A 44 -19.68 10.10 -3.30
CA LEU A 44 -18.62 9.30 -3.91
C LEU A 44 -19.02 8.77 -5.29
N ARG A 45 -20.25 8.25 -5.45
CA ARG A 45 -20.76 7.74 -6.74
C ARG A 45 -20.89 8.85 -7.78
N GLU A 46 -21.29 10.03 -7.35
CA GLU A 46 -21.46 11.21 -8.20
C GLU A 46 -20.16 12.00 -8.42
N ASN A 47 -19.09 11.63 -7.72
CA ASN A 47 -17.82 12.36 -7.69
C ASN A 47 -18.00 13.87 -7.37
N SER A 48 -18.86 14.17 -6.38
CA SER A 48 -19.31 15.53 -6.06
C SER A 48 -18.70 16.12 -4.78
N LEU A 49 -17.67 15.46 -4.22
CA LEU A 49 -16.95 15.97 -3.05
C LEU A 49 -16.18 17.25 -3.40
N ALA A 50 -16.26 18.25 -2.51
CA ALA A 50 -15.55 19.53 -2.67
C ALA A 50 -14.02 19.39 -2.78
N LYS A 51 -13.47 18.28 -2.25
CA LYS A 51 -12.03 17.98 -2.28
C LYS A 51 -11.57 17.30 -3.58
N GLY A 52 -12.48 16.99 -4.50
CA GLY A 52 -12.21 16.28 -5.74
C GLY A 52 -12.37 14.76 -5.63
N ASP A 53 -11.72 14.03 -6.52
CA ASP A 53 -11.89 12.58 -6.68
C ASP A 53 -11.22 11.80 -5.53
N ALA A 54 -12.04 11.39 -4.57
CA ALA A 54 -11.60 10.62 -3.41
C ALA A 54 -11.09 9.23 -3.76
N LEU A 55 -11.69 8.54 -4.74
CA LEU A 55 -11.31 7.18 -5.11
C LEU A 55 -9.97 7.17 -5.83
N ALA A 56 -9.76 8.08 -6.78
CA ALA A 56 -8.47 8.24 -7.45
C ALA A 56 -7.37 8.61 -6.46
N THR A 57 -7.64 9.55 -5.56
CA THR A 57 -6.68 10.00 -4.54
C THR A 57 -6.31 8.86 -3.59
N ALA A 58 -7.29 8.12 -3.06
CA ALA A 58 -7.06 6.98 -2.18
C ALA A 58 -6.27 5.85 -2.86
N ARG A 59 -6.53 5.60 -4.15
CA ARG A 59 -5.79 4.59 -4.93
C ARG A 59 -4.31 4.93 -5.04
N ILE A 60 -4.00 6.19 -5.37
CA ILE A 60 -2.61 6.67 -5.47
C ILE A 60 -1.94 6.61 -4.09
N ALA A 61 -2.64 7.05 -3.05
CA ALA A 61 -2.14 7.00 -1.68
C ALA A 61 -1.79 5.57 -1.25
N GLY A 62 -2.66 4.59 -1.51
CA GLY A 62 -2.37 3.17 -1.23
C GLY A 62 -1.15 2.64 -1.98
N ILE A 63 -1.00 2.98 -3.27
CA ILE A 63 0.19 2.60 -4.07
C ILE A 63 1.47 3.23 -3.52
N MET A 64 1.41 4.50 -3.12
CA MET A 64 2.54 5.18 -2.50
C MET A 64 2.90 4.56 -1.15
N ALA A 65 1.90 4.22 -0.35
CA ALA A 65 2.05 3.65 0.97
C ALA A 65 2.73 2.28 0.95
N ALA A 66 2.35 1.41 0.01
CA ALA A 66 3.03 0.11 -0.18
C ALA A 66 4.56 0.28 -0.36
N LYS A 67 5.00 1.28 -1.13
CA LYS A 67 6.42 1.55 -1.37
C LYS A 67 7.13 2.16 -0.16
N ARG A 68 6.38 2.65 0.82
CA ARG A 68 6.87 3.30 2.05
C ARG A 68 6.74 2.42 3.28
N THR A 69 6.24 1.19 3.15
CA THR A 69 6.10 0.25 4.25
C THR A 69 7.34 0.10 5.14
N PRO A 70 8.57 -0.07 4.62
CA PRO A 70 9.75 -0.18 5.49
C PRO A 70 10.09 1.12 6.24
N ASP A 71 9.59 2.28 5.79
CA ASP A 71 9.76 3.56 6.48
C ASP A 71 8.75 3.69 7.66
N LEU A 72 7.65 2.92 7.63
CA LEU A 72 6.53 3.02 8.58
C LEU A 72 6.49 1.87 9.59
N VAL A 73 6.87 0.65 9.17
CA VAL A 73 6.85 -0.55 10.01
C VAL A 73 8.28 -0.89 10.44
N PRO A 74 8.68 -0.67 11.70
CA PRO A 74 10.09 -0.60 12.11
C PRO A 74 10.98 -1.80 11.78
N LEU A 75 10.42 -3.01 11.71
CA LEU A 75 11.17 -4.25 11.50
C LEU A 75 10.90 -4.89 10.12
N CYS A 76 10.20 -4.19 9.23
CA CYS A 76 10.03 -4.62 7.85
C CYS A 76 11.33 -4.47 7.07
N HIS A 77 11.67 -5.48 6.29
CA HIS A 77 12.76 -5.38 5.32
C HIS A 77 12.40 -4.39 4.22
N PRO A 78 13.37 -3.61 3.71
CA PRO A 78 13.22 -2.96 2.42
C PRO A 78 13.11 -4.04 1.31
N ILE A 79 11.99 -4.04 0.58
CA ILE A 79 11.71 -5.03 -0.47
C ILE A 79 11.54 -4.32 -1.82
N ALA A 80 12.11 -4.89 -2.88
CA ALA A 80 11.93 -4.39 -4.24
C ALA A 80 10.56 -4.82 -4.81
N ILE A 81 9.51 -4.04 -4.52
CA ILE A 81 8.15 -4.32 -5.00
C ILE A 81 8.10 -4.28 -6.53
N SER A 82 7.57 -5.35 -7.12
CA SER A 82 7.46 -5.51 -8.58
C SER A 82 6.08 -5.10 -9.11
N GLY A 83 5.06 -5.02 -8.25
CA GLY A 83 3.74 -4.56 -8.64
C GLY A 83 2.84 -4.29 -7.45
N VAL A 84 2.03 -3.23 -7.55
CA VAL A 84 0.99 -2.87 -6.59
C VAL A 84 -0.27 -2.55 -7.38
N LYS A 85 -1.40 -3.13 -7.00
CA LYS A 85 -2.70 -2.76 -7.54
C LYS A 85 -3.67 -2.60 -6.37
N VAL A 86 -4.31 -1.44 -6.33
CA VAL A 86 -5.30 -1.06 -5.32
C VAL A 86 -6.63 -0.91 -6.03
N GLU A 87 -7.66 -1.54 -5.50
CA GLU A 87 -9.05 -1.52 -5.96
C GLU A 87 -9.95 -0.92 -4.88
N LEU A 88 -10.94 -0.16 -5.35
CA LEU A 88 -11.87 0.58 -4.52
C LEU A 88 -13.25 0.41 -5.16
N GLU A 89 -14.19 -0.17 -4.43
CA GLU A 89 -15.56 -0.39 -4.87
C GLU A 89 -16.52 0.32 -3.91
N VAL A 90 -17.35 1.23 -4.43
CA VAL A 90 -18.34 1.94 -3.61
C VAL A 90 -19.54 1.03 -3.39
N THR A 91 -19.79 0.65 -2.14
CA THR A 91 -20.93 -0.16 -1.70
C THR A 91 -22.07 0.75 -1.21
N ASP A 92 -23.18 0.16 -0.76
CA ASP A 92 -24.30 0.92 -0.20
C ASP A 92 -24.00 1.48 1.20
N ASP A 93 -23.02 0.91 1.90
CA ASP A 93 -22.62 1.29 3.26
C ASP A 93 -21.19 1.86 3.35
N GLY A 94 -20.52 2.07 2.21
CA GLY A 94 -19.24 2.77 2.14
C GLY A 94 -18.35 2.34 0.96
N VAL A 95 -17.11 1.94 1.24
CA VAL A 95 -16.12 1.58 0.20
C VAL A 95 -15.36 0.33 0.61
N ASP A 96 -15.41 -0.71 -0.23
CA ASP A 96 -14.52 -1.87 -0.13
C ASP A 96 -13.17 -1.55 -0.76
N ILE A 97 -12.09 -1.89 -0.05
CA ILE A 97 -10.71 -1.61 -0.40
C ILE A 97 -9.99 -2.95 -0.53
N ALA A 98 -9.30 -3.18 -1.64
CA ALA A 98 -8.40 -4.32 -1.80
C ALA A 98 -7.05 -3.88 -2.35
N ALA A 99 -5.97 -4.46 -1.85
CA ALA A 99 -4.63 -4.24 -2.37
C ALA A 99 -3.92 -5.56 -2.61
N GLN A 100 -3.41 -5.76 -3.82
CA GLN A 100 -2.49 -6.84 -4.17
C GLN A 100 -1.08 -6.29 -4.38
N VAL A 101 -0.11 -6.88 -3.69
CA VAL A 101 1.31 -6.56 -3.83
C VAL A 101 2.09 -7.78 -4.29
N LYS A 102 3.06 -7.58 -5.19
CA LYS A 102 3.91 -8.64 -5.75
C LYS A 102 5.38 -8.29 -5.62
N THR A 103 6.19 -9.29 -5.36
CA THR A 103 7.66 -9.18 -5.38
C THR A 103 8.31 -10.50 -5.82
N ALA A 104 9.62 -10.45 -6.07
CA ALA A 104 10.50 -11.61 -6.07
C ALA A 104 11.61 -11.38 -5.03
N ASP A 105 11.43 -11.91 -3.81
CA ASP A 105 12.35 -11.66 -2.69
C ASP A 105 12.35 -12.80 -1.65
N ARG A 106 13.14 -12.62 -0.59
CA ARG A 106 13.40 -13.57 0.52
C ARG A 106 12.35 -13.55 1.61
N THR A 107 11.54 -12.49 1.67
CA THR A 107 10.45 -12.31 2.64
C THR A 107 9.15 -11.90 1.95
N GLY A 108 8.02 -12.13 2.62
CA GLY A 108 6.68 -11.83 2.12
C GLY A 108 6.37 -10.34 2.05
N VAL A 109 5.25 -10.01 1.39
CA VAL A 109 4.76 -8.62 1.17
C VAL A 109 3.41 -8.36 1.84
N GLU A 110 3.11 -9.10 2.90
CA GLU A 110 1.87 -8.97 3.68
C GLU A 110 1.73 -7.55 4.24
N MET A 111 2.83 -6.99 4.76
CA MET A 111 2.84 -5.66 5.35
C MET A 111 2.65 -4.56 4.33
N GLU A 112 3.18 -4.71 3.11
CA GLU A 112 2.98 -3.78 2.01
C GLU A 112 1.50 -3.75 1.59
N ALA A 113 0.86 -4.90 1.51
CA ALA A 113 -0.57 -4.99 1.18
C ALA A 113 -1.44 -4.36 2.28
N LEU A 114 -1.17 -4.68 3.56
CA LEU A 114 -1.88 -4.09 4.70
C LEU A 114 -1.70 -2.57 4.75
N THR A 115 -0.47 -2.09 4.57
CA THR A 115 -0.15 -0.65 4.60
C THR A 115 -0.88 0.09 3.46
N ALA A 116 -0.96 -0.51 2.27
CA ALA A 116 -1.69 0.06 1.15
C ALA A 116 -3.19 0.24 1.45
N VAL A 117 -3.84 -0.79 2.00
CA VAL A 117 -5.25 -0.73 2.40
C VAL A 117 -5.45 0.33 3.50
N SER A 118 -4.63 0.31 4.54
CA SER A 118 -4.75 1.23 5.68
C SER A 118 -4.65 2.69 5.23
N VAL A 119 -3.66 3.02 4.41
CA VAL A 119 -3.47 4.41 3.96
C VAL A 119 -4.50 4.82 2.92
N ALA A 120 -4.97 3.90 2.06
CA ALA A 120 -6.12 4.18 1.20
C ALA A 120 -7.37 4.51 2.03
N GLY A 121 -7.65 3.73 3.09
CA GLY A 121 -8.74 3.99 4.03
C GLY A 121 -8.61 5.34 4.74
N LEU A 122 -7.42 5.66 5.29
CA LEU A 122 -7.14 6.95 5.92
C LEU A 122 -7.32 8.12 4.96
N THR A 123 -6.94 7.94 3.70
CA THR A 123 -7.13 8.94 2.65
C THR A 123 -8.62 9.15 2.37
N LEU A 124 -9.41 8.08 2.26
CA LEU A 124 -10.86 8.22 2.10
C LEU A 124 -11.49 8.96 3.29
N VAL A 125 -11.10 8.62 4.54
CA VAL A 125 -11.54 9.37 5.73
C VAL A 125 -11.19 10.84 5.60
N ASP A 126 -9.96 11.19 5.20
CA ASP A 126 -9.60 12.59 5.01
C ASP A 126 -10.51 13.30 4.01
N MET A 127 -10.82 12.63 2.90
CA MET A 127 -11.64 13.16 1.82
C MET A 127 -13.11 13.35 2.22
N VAL A 128 -13.65 12.52 3.12
CA VAL A 128 -15.08 12.53 3.47
C VAL A 128 -15.40 13.11 4.85
N LYS A 129 -14.41 13.32 5.74
CA LYS A 129 -14.64 13.72 7.15
C LYS A 129 -15.44 15.00 7.36
N ALA A 130 -15.56 15.85 6.34
CA ALA A 130 -16.40 17.05 6.40
C ALA A 130 -17.91 16.74 6.32
N LEU A 131 -18.28 15.65 5.65
CA LEU A 131 -19.65 15.14 5.55
C LEU A 131 -19.94 14.10 6.63
N ASP A 132 -18.95 13.26 6.95
CA ASP A 132 -19.08 12.22 7.96
C ASP A 132 -17.80 12.13 8.83
N PRO A 133 -17.75 12.85 9.96
CA PRO A 133 -16.62 12.77 10.88
C PRO A 133 -16.57 11.44 11.65
N ALA A 134 -17.64 10.63 11.60
CA ALA A 134 -17.73 9.34 12.28
C ALA A 134 -17.38 8.15 11.37
N ALA A 135 -16.93 8.40 10.13
CA ALA A 135 -16.53 7.36 9.20
C ALA A 135 -15.45 6.45 9.81
N GLN A 136 -15.59 5.13 9.60
CA GLN A 136 -14.75 4.12 10.24
C GLN A 136 -14.00 3.30 9.21
N ILE A 137 -12.76 2.93 9.51
CA ILE A 137 -12.01 1.95 8.73
C ILE A 137 -12.06 0.64 9.49
N THR A 138 -12.59 -0.41 8.85
CA THR A 138 -12.80 -1.73 9.45
C THR A 138 -12.17 -2.82 8.57
N ASP A 139 -12.11 -4.03 9.13
CA ASP A 139 -11.81 -5.26 8.38
C ASP A 139 -10.47 -5.25 7.62
N ILE A 140 -9.48 -4.52 8.14
CA ILE A 140 -8.12 -4.50 7.57
C ILE A 140 -7.44 -5.83 7.87
N GLN A 141 -7.26 -6.66 6.85
CA GLN A 141 -6.71 -8.00 7.03
C GLN A 141 -6.10 -8.57 5.75
N VAL A 142 -5.14 -9.49 5.90
CA VAL A 142 -4.63 -10.32 4.79
C VAL A 142 -5.65 -11.42 4.49
N VAL A 143 -5.99 -11.58 3.22
CA VAL A 143 -6.94 -12.60 2.72
C VAL A 143 -6.26 -13.67 1.87
N GLU A 144 -5.11 -13.36 1.28
CA GLU A 144 -4.33 -14.30 0.48
C GLU A 144 -2.83 -14.02 0.62
N LYS A 145 -2.05 -15.09 0.64
CA LYS A 145 -0.58 -15.08 0.52
C LYS A 145 -0.16 -16.20 -0.41
N LEU A 146 0.74 -15.90 -1.33
CA LEU A 146 1.38 -16.89 -2.19
C LEU A 146 2.91 -16.80 -2.05
N GLY A 147 3.58 -17.95 -2.08
CA GLY A 147 5.04 -18.05 -2.13
C GLY A 147 5.74 -18.15 -0.78
N GLY A 148 7.05 -18.41 -0.82
CA GLY A 148 7.84 -18.78 0.35
C GLY A 148 7.60 -20.21 0.84
N LYS A 149 8.24 -20.57 1.96
CA LYS A 149 8.24 -21.93 2.52
C LYS A 149 6.84 -22.46 2.86
N THR A 150 5.92 -21.57 3.25
CA THR A 150 4.57 -21.93 3.67
C THR A 150 3.59 -22.17 2.52
N GLY A 151 3.99 -21.88 1.27
CA GLY A 151 3.11 -22.04 0.11
C GLY A 151 1.95 -21.03 0.07
N ALA A 152 0.86 -21.43 -0.57
CA ALA A 152 -0.36 -20.64 -0.66
C ALA A 152 -1.16 -20.70 0.66
N TRP A 153 -1.63 -19.55 1.12
CA TRP A 153 -2.52 -19.42 2.27
C TRP A 153 -3.68 -18.50 1.90
N HIS A 154 -4.87 -18.89 2.32
CA HIS A 154 -6.09 -18.09 2.19
C HIS A 154 -6.74 -18.00 3.56
N ARG A 155 -7.42 -16.88 3.82
CA ARG A 155 -8.22 -16.72 5.03
C ARG A 155 -9.48 -17.57 4.93
N ASP A 156 -9.75 -18.36 5.96
CA ASP A 156 -11.00 -19.12 6.08
C ASP A 156 -12.16 -18.18 6.41
N GLU A 157 -13.24 -18.22 5.62
CA GLU A 157 -14.41 -17.34 5.77
C GLU A 157 -15.12 -17.49 7.13
N GLU A 158 -14.93 -18.62 7.82
CA GLU A 158 -15.58 -18.96 9.10
C GLU A 158 -14.99 -18.21 10.32
N SER A 159 -13.82 -17.60 10.19
CA SER A 159 -13.10 -16.95 11.30
C SER A 159 -13.49 -15.49 11.58
N ALA A 160 -14.46 -14.95 10.84
CA ALA A 160 -14.93 -13.56 10.95
C ALA A 160 -15.95 -13.32 12.08
N GLY A 161 -16.34 -14.35 12.84
CA GLY A 161 -17.23 -14.24 13.99
C GLY A 161 -16.50 -14.39 15.32
N HIS A 162 -15.78 -13.36 15.76
CA HIS A 162 -15.48 -13.20 17.18
C HIS A 162 -16.32 -12.03 17.68
N ASP A 163 -17.62 -12.29 17.82
CA ASP A 163 -18.55 -11.37 18.47
C ASP A 163 -18.18 -11.32 19.95
N ASP A 164 -17.70 -10.16 20.40
CA ASP A 164 -17.47 -9.85 21.80
C ASP A 164 -18.83 -9.79 22.50
N GLU A 165 -19.21 -10.88 23.15
CA GLU A 165 -20.49 -11.02 23.83
C GLU A 165 -20.47 -10.23 25.15
N SER A 166 -20.87 -8.96 25.08
CA SER A 166 -21.40 -8.22 26.23
C SER A 166 -22.67 -7.44 25.86
N SER A 167 -23.81 -8.12 26.12
CA SER A 167 -25.12 -7.56 26.54
C SER A 167 -25.66 -6.29 25.85
N GLU A 168 -26.65 -6.41 24.97
CA GLU A 168 -28.09 -6.31 25.29
C GLU A 168 -28.97 -6.28 24.02
N THR A 169 -30.25 -6.52 24.23
CA THR A 169 -31.29 -6.98 23.29
C THR A 169 -31.74 -5.98 22.23
N ALA A 170 -31.95 -6.44 20.99
CA ALA A 170 -33.21 -6.34 20.24
C ALA A 170 -33.02 -6.69 18.76
N SER A 171 -34.02 -7.40 18.24
CA SER A 171 -34.16 -7.94 16.89
C SER A 171 -34.09 -6.91 15.74
N ALA A 172 -33.39 -7.27 14.68
CA ALA A 172 -33.83 -7.07 13.29
C ALA A 172 -33.07 -8.02 12.36
N SER A 173 -33.78 -8.97 11.75
CA SER A 173 -33.20 -9.87 10.75
C SER A 173 -33.02 -9.12 9.42
N GLY A 174 -31.79 -8.76 9.11
CA GLY A 174 -31.36 -8.39 7.76
C GLY A 174 -30.32 -9.41 7.30
N SER A 175 -30.59 -10.14 6.22
CA SER A 175 -29.59 -11.04 5.64
C SER A 175 -28.42 -10.23 5.10
N ARG A 176 -27.32 -10.17 5.85
CA ARG A 176 -26.03 -9.71 5.35
C ARG A 176 -25.57 -10.69 4.26
N THR A 177 -25.76 -10.33 3.00
CA THR A 177 -25.04 -10.99 1.91
C THR A 177 -23.62 -10.42 1.89
N ASP A 178 -22.65 -11.20 2.35
CA ASP A 178 -21.25 -10.86 2.30
C ASP A 178 -20.77 -10.81 0.84
N ARG A 179 -20.35 -9.62 0.39
CA ARG A 179 -19.87 -9.34 -0.96
C ARG A 179 -18.38 -8.99 -1.01
N SER A 180 -17.69 -9.07 0.13
CA SER A 180 -16.22 -9.09 0.22
C SER A 180 -15.62 -10.14 -0.73
N SER A 181 -16.34 -11.26 -0.88
CA SER A 181 -16.01 -12.37 -1.79
C SER A 181 -15.95 -12.00 -3.28
N LYS A 182 -16.58 -10.90 -3.72
CA LYS A 182 -16.58 -10.52 -5.15
C LYS A 182 -15.25 -9.92 -5.59
N VAL A 183 -14.72 -8.96 -4.81
CA VAL A 183 -13.42 -8.33 -5.11
C VAL A 183 -12.34 -9.39 -5.03
N THR A 184 -12.29 -10.19 -3.95
CA THR A 184 -11.30 -11.27 -3.77
C THR A 184 -11.44 -12.39 -4.81
N GLY A 185 -12.67 -12.76 -5.20
CA GLY A 185 -12.95 -13.80 -6.18
C GLY A 185 -12.51 -13.47 -7.62
N GLU A 186 -12.35 -12.19 -7.96
CA GLU A 186 -11.76 -11.79 -9.25
C GLU A 186 -10.24 -12.04 -9.29
N TRP A 187 -9.55 -11.85 -8.16
CA TRP A 187 -8.12 -12.16 -8.04
C TRP A 187 -7.85 -13.67 -8.02
N GLN A 188 -8.70 -14.44 -7.36
CA GLN A 188 -8.59 -15.91 -7.26
C GLN A 188 -8.78 -16.61 -8.62
N ARG A 189 -9.57 -16.03 -9.53
CA ARG A 189 -9.81 -16.59 -10.87
C ARG A 189 -8.62 -16.38 -11.84
N ALA A 190 -7.69 -15.49 -11.50
CA ALA A 190 -6.43 -15.34 -12.22
C ALA A 190 -5.39 -16.37 -11.73
N ALA A 191 -5.69 -17.67 -11.90
CA ALA A 191 -4.75 -18.75 -11.62
C ALA A 191 -3.44 -18.59 -12.42
N PRO A 192 -2.28 -19.03 -11.88
CA PRO A 192 -1.01 -18.90 -12.60
C PRO A 192 -1.06 -19.75 -13.87
N VAL A 193 -0.60 -19.16 -14.98
CA VAL A 193 -0.27 -19.89 -16.21
C VAL A 193 0.57 -21.09 -15.81
N ARG A 194 0.04 -22.30 -16.04
CA ARG A 194 0.78 -23.55 -15.89
C ARG A 194 2.02 -23.46 -16.77
N SER A 195 3.20 -23.38 -16.17
CA SER A 195 4.46 -23.52 -16.90
C SER A 195 4.67 -24.99 -17.26
N ASN A 196 4.01 -25.46 -18.31
CA ASN A 196 4.34 -26.71 -18.99
C ASN A 196 4.44 -26.42 -20.48
N GLY A 197 5.67 -26.40 -21.01
CA GLY A 197 5.86 -26.25 -22.45
C GLY A 197 7.28 -25.90 -22.85
N ARG A 198 8.15 -26.92 -22.86
CA ARG A 198 9.21 -27.19 -23.86
C ARG A 198 9.71 -25.96 -24.66
N LEU A 199 10.98 -25.60 -24.46
CA LEU A 199 11.74 -24.71 -25.34
C LEU A 199 11.71 -25.24 -26.79
N GLY A 200 10.76 -24.75 -27.58
CA GLY A 200 10.72 -24.89 -29.03
C GLY A 200 11.57 -23.78 -29.65
N LYS A 201 12.57 -24.16 -30.45
CA LYS A 201 13.40 -23.24 -31.23
C LYS A 201 12.52 -22.40 -32.17
N PRO A 202 12.80 -21.10 -32.38
CA PRO A 202 12.05 -20.31 -33.36
C PRO A 202 12.38 -20.78 -34.78
N ASN A 203 11.32 -21.11 -35.52
CA ASN A 203 11.37 -21.48 -36.92
C ASN A 203 11.41 -20.19 -37.76
N VAL A 204 12.34 -20.14 -38.71
CA VAL A 204 12.51 -19.03 -39.66
C VAL A 204 11.58 -19.26 -40.85
N ALA A 205 10.57 -18.42 -40.99
CA ALA A 205 9.82 -18.12 -42.21
C ALA A 205 9.35 -16.66 -42.02
N GLY A 206 9.74 -15.67 -42.83
CA GLY A 206 9.79 -15.70 -44.28
C GLY A 206 8.45 -15.20 -44.80
N ASP A 207 8.19 -13.90 -44.67
CA ASP A 207 7.20 -13.20 -45.49
C ASP A 207 7.59 -11.72 -45.65
N ALA A 208 7.62 -11.31 -46.90
CA ALA A 208 7.98 -9.99 -47.39
C ALA A 208 6.78 -9.04 -47.38
N LEU A 209 7.08 -7.76 -47.64
CA LEU A 209 6.21 -6.60 -47.92
C LEU A 209 5.95 -5.67 -46.72
N ASN A 210 6.72 -4.59 -46.62
CA ASN A 210 6.31 -3.34 -47.26
C ASN A 210 7.49 -2.37 -47.43
N ASP A 211 7.53 -1.82 -48.64
CA ASP A 211 8.40 -0.77 -49.15
C ASP A 211 7.85 0.58 -48.69
N GLU A 212 8.50 1.21 -47.71
CA GLU A 212 8.46 2.66 -47.53
C GLU A 212 9.89 3.14 -47.24
N THR A 213 10.39 3.96 -48.16
CA THR A 213 11.70 4.60 -48.13
C THR A 213 11.89 5.46 -46.88
N VAL A 214 12.71 4.98 -45.95
CA VAL A 214 13.23 5.78 -44.82
C VAL A 214 14.47 6.55 -45.31
N PRO A 215 14.56 7.88 -45.19
CA PRO A 215 15.77 8.61 -45.56
C PRO A 215 16.92 8.23 -44.62
N ASN A 216 18.07 7.95 -45.21
CA ASN A 216 19.31 7.55 -44.55
C ASN A 216 19.83 8.67 -43.63
N VAL A 217 19.78 8.45 -42.31
CA VAL A 217 20.32 9.38 -41.31
C VAL A 217 21.74 8.92 -40.93
N ASP A 218 22.71 9.80 -41.12
CA ASP A 218 24.13 9.66 -40.75
C ASP A 218 24.28 9.16 -39.29
N PRO A 219 25.03 8.07 -39.03
CA PRO A 219 25.14 7.45 -37.70
C PRO A 219 26.07 8.20 -36.73
N SER A 220 26.41 9.46 -36.98
CA SER A 220 27.23 10.26 -36.07
C SER A 220 26.48 10.56 -34.76
N PRO A 221 27.09 10.33 -33.57
CA PRO A 221 26.42 10.58 -32.29
C PRO A 221 26.10 12.07 -32.12
N PRO A 222 24.95 12.44 -31.52
CA PRO A 222 24.62 13.84 -31.29
C PRO A 222 25.65 14.49 -30.36
N LYS A 223 26.18 15.65 -30.75
CA LYS A 223 27.08 16.44 -29.89
C LYS A 223 26.33 16.81 -28.61
N THR A 224 26.87 16.38 -27.47
CA THR A 224 26.38 16.77 -26.15
C THR A 224 26.56 18.28 -25.98
N PRO A 225 25.51 19.04 -25.58
CA PRO A 225 25.69 20.43 -25.20
C PRO A 225 26.45 20.50 -23.88
N SER A 226 27.42 21.41 -23.80
CA SER A 226 28.15 21.70 -22.57
C SER A 226 27.19 22.13 -21.46
N PRO A 227 27.43 21.73 -20.19
CA PRO A 227 26.58 22.14 -19.08
C PRO A 227 26.60 23.66 -18.90
N PRO A 228 25.50 24.28 -18.46
CA PRO A 228 25.48 25.71 -18.15
C PRO A 228 26.46 26.03 -17.01
N LYS A 229 27.13 27.18 -17.11
CA LYS A 229 28.01 27.68 -16.03
C LYS A 229 27.19 27.83 -14.74
N ALA A 230 27.73 27.29 -13.65
CA ALA A 230 27.18 27.48 -12.32
C ALA A 230 27.01 28.98 -12.01
N PRO A 231 25.89 29.40 -11.39
CA PRO A 231 25.75 30.77 -10.93
C PRO A 231 26.81 31.07 -9.86
N LYS A 232 27.36 32.29 -9.89
CA LYS A 232 28.27 32.77 -8.86
C LYS A 232 27.51 32.77 -7.52
N HIS A 233 28.00 32.03 -6.53
CA HIS A 233 27.53 32.13 -5.15
C HIS A 233 27.70 33.57 -4.68
N SER A 234 26.60 34.28 -4.47
CA SER A 234 26.53 35.37 -3.51
C SER A 234 26.11 34.76 -2.17
N ASP A 235 26.78 35.15 -1.09
CA ASP A 235 26.42 34.71 0.26
C ASP A 235 24.94 35.04 0.55
N PRO A 236 24.22 34.16 1.28
CA PRO A 236 22.86 34.46 1.71
C PRO A 236 22.86 35.67 2.65
N PRO A 237 21.84 36.54 2.60
CA PRO A 237 21.72 37.62 3.57
C PRO A 237 21.61 37.07 5.00
N GLU A 238 22.27 37.73 5.95
CA GLU A 238 22.18 37.39 7.37
C GLU A 238 20.72 37.45 7.85
N PRO A 239 20.27 36.52 8.71
CA PRO A 239 18.93 36.55 9.25
C PRO A 239 18.75 37.75 10.19
N ASP A 240 17.72 38.56 9.92
CA ASP A 240 17.26 39.62 10.81
C ASP A 240 16.67 39.02 12.09
N LEU A 241 17.31 39.29 13.23
CA LEU A 241 16.96 38.73 14.55
C LEU A 241 15.99 39.62 15.34
N SER A 242 15.38 40.65 14.73
CA SER A 242 14.52 41.60 15.44
C SER A 242 13.22 41.01 16.02
N ASP A 243 12.76 39.84 15.55
CA ASP A 243 11.51 39.20 16.01
C ASP A 243 11.72 37.84 16.69
N THR A 244 12.78 37.70 17.48
CA THR A 244 12.94 36.50 18.33
C THR A 244 12.06 36.60 19.57
N VAL A 245 10.94 35.87 19.56
CA VAL A 245 10.16 35.55 20.77
C VAL A 245 11.04 34.74 21.72
N ILE A 246 11.47 35.37 22.83
CA ILE A 246 12.19 34.69 23.91
C ILE A 246 11.22 33.74 24.62
N ILE A 247 11.25 32.46 24.26
CA ILE A 247 10.67 31.40 25.09
C ILE A 247 11.54 31.26 26.33
N SER A 248 11.09 31.83 27.44
CA SER A 248 11.74 31.69 28.74
C SER A 248 11.77 30.22 29.16
N ARG A 249 12.98 29.69 29.38
CA ARG A 249 13.18 28.37 29.98
C ARG A 249 12.66 28.37 31.42
N PRO A 250 11.96 27.32 31.90
CA PRO A 250 11.63 27.21 33.31
C PRO A 250 12.91 27.05 34.15
N LYS A 251 13.00 27.79 35.26
CA LYS A 251 14.12 27.71 36.21
C LYS A 251 14.19 26.31 36.84
N PRO A 252 15.39 25.75 37.09
CA PRO A 252 15.53 24.53 37.88
C PRO A 252 15.11 24.81 39.33
N ASN A 253 14.31 23.91 39.89
CA ASN A 253 13.86 23.96 41.28
C ASN A 253 15.07 23.94 42.21
N GLY A 254 15.20 25.01 42.99
CA GLY A 254 16.21 25.14 44.03
C GLY A 254 15.96 24.16 45.18
N GLU A 255 17.05 23.58 45.65
CA GLU A 255 17.18 22.88 46.92
C GLU A 255 16.71 23.79 48.07
N GLY A 256 15.83 23.26 48.92
CA GLY A 256 15.44 23.91 50.18
C GLY A 256 16.52 23.74 51.25
N PRO A 257 16.62 24.64 52.26
CA PRO A 257 17.72 24.63 53.20
C PRO A 257 17.45 23.71 54.40
N ARG A 258 18.50 22.91 54.72
CA ARG A 258 18.89 22.28 56.00
C ARG A 258 17.90 21.37 56.73
#